data_AF-A0A1G3EP39-F1
#
_entry.id   AF-A0A1G3EP39-F1
#
_cell.length_a   1.000
_cell.length_b   1.000
_cell.length_c   1.000
_cell.angle_alpha   90.00
_cell.angle_beta   90.00
_cell.angle_gamma   90.00
#
_symmetry.space_group_name_H-M   'P 1'
#
loop_
_entity.id
_entity.type
_entity.pdbx_description
1 polymer ?
#
loop_
_entity_poly.entity_id
_entity_poly.type
_entity_poly.pdbx_seq_one_letter_code
_entity_poly.pdbx_strand_id
1 'polypeptide(L)'
;MDALLILSGLLLMLFGLVWLIMLAFGSSLFWGLGSLFPPLTLVYVVRHWRIARKAVVLSALGTIPLVVGFVLLAGNDPARFEAIASLRWLTPAPIKPNELAMELHGQLNGEPFAPQQGELIDGVLSLREGQEFFAQRAVNIHLPPMPNGSVHLNVLPTDAQPLPEVEISWLLPEHDLPEARRLNHGYTLYLDLQPLAPNKMTGDFHLVLPAQFNTTLSGKIELFTNRLRYIDGKVDAHFDSRDTLSYVLEDYLQRRYASRAVRLGKLPAVSFPASSLEVEVEALVNGQPQSLTLLLSKTEALGWVVQGDQYARFAEPAVASPAPAPSVSSATTTPPVRSTVDRRLRFSLERLQRTPEQYSNLLIRVTTAHGSTAQGRFVGVNANGRIVIRREISGPGEASYILRPDEISQIELLEP
;
A
#
# COMPACT_ATOMS: atom_id res chain seq x y z
N MET A 1 -2.62 -21.43 -12.53
CA MET A 1 -2.62 -22.85 -12.97
C MET A 1 -1.82 -23.73 -12.02
N ASP A 2 -0.70 -23.24 -11.50
CA ASP A 2 0.23 -23.98 -10.62
C ASP A 2 -0.45 -24.53 -9.35
N ALA A 3 -1.30 -23.73 -8.69
CA ALA A 3 -2.05 -24.17 -7.51
C ALA A 3 -3.00 -25.35 -7.78
N LEU A 4 -3.58 -25.45 -8.98
CA LEU A 4 -4.48 -26.55 -9.36
C LEU A 4 -3.70 -27.85 -9.57
N LEU A 5 -2.47 -27.77 -10.08
CA LEU A 5 -1.58 -28.93 -10.23
C LEU A 5 -1.14 -29.48 -8.87
N ILE A 6 -0.75 -28.59 -7.95
CA ILE A 6 -0.39 -28.96 -6.57
C ILE A 6 -1.61 -29.58 -5.86
N LEU A 7 -2.78 -28.95 -5.96
CA LEU A 7 -4.01 -29.44 -5.34
C LEU A 7 -4.46 -30.79 -5.90
N SER A 8 -4.39 -30.97 -7.23
CA SER A 8 -4.71 -32.24 -7.89
C SER A 8 -3.78 -33.37 -7.45
N GLY A 9 -2.47 -33.10 -7.37
CA GLY A 9 -1.49 -34.08 -6.89
C GLY A 9 -1.72 -34.48 -5.43
N LEU A 10 -2.02 -33.50 -4.57
CA LEU A 10 -2.33 -33.74 -3.15
C LEU A 10 -3.63 -34.54 -2.99
N LEU A 11 -4.66 -34.24 -3.78
CA LEU A 11 -5.94 -34.94 -3.74
C LEU A 11 -5.81 -36.38 -4.23
N LEU A 12 -4.99 -36.64 -5.25
CA LEU A 12 -4.64 -37.99 -5.72
C LEU A 12 -3.91 -38.79 -4.64
N MET A 13 -2.95 -38.18 -3.93
CA MET A 13 -2.27 -38.81 -2.79
C MET A 13 -3.25 -39.14 -1.66
N LEU A 14 -4.13 -38.20 -1.32
CA LEU A 14 -5.09 -38.37 -0.23
C LEU A 14 -6.11 -39.48 -0.58
N PHE A 15 -6.57 -39.53 -1.82
CA PHE A 15 -7.44 -40.60 -2.30
C PHE A 15 -6.73 -41.96 -2.29
N GLY A 16 -5.47 -42.02 -2.72
CA GLY A 16 -4.64 -43.22 -2.63
C GLY A 16 -4.43 -43.68 -1.18
N LEU A 17 -4.25 -42.75 -0.24
CA LEU A 17 -4.09 -43.03 1.19
C LEU A 17 -5.40 -43.52 1.82
N VAL A 18 -6.54 -42.89 1.52
CA VAL A 18 -7.86 -43.35 1.99
C VAL A 18 -8.17 -44.75 1.45
N TRP A 19 -7.87 -44.99 0.17
CA TRP A 19 -8.01 -46.32 -0.43
C TRP A 19 -7.13 -47.35 0.31
N LEU A 20 -5.89 -46.98 0.64
CA LEU A 20 -4.97 -47.83 1.40
C LEU A 20 -5.51 -48.17 2.80
N ILE A 21 -6.08 -47.19 3.50
CA ILE A 21 -6.73 -47.38 4.80
C ILE A 21 -7.95 -48.31 4.67
N MET A 22 -8.80 -48.12 3.65
CA MET A 22 -9.93 -49.02 3.39
C MET A 22 -9.47 -50.47 3.16
N LEU A 23 -8.39 -50.67 2.40
CA LEU A 23 -7.79 -51.99 2.21
C LEU A 23 -7.25 -52.58 3.52
N ALA A 24 -6.66 -51.74 4.39
CA ALA A 24 -6.15 -52.16 5.69
C ALA A 24 -7.29 -52.63 6.61
N PHE A 25 -8.40 -51.89 6.69
CA PHE A 25 -9.61 -52.33 7.41
C PHE A 25 -10.20 -53.63 6.86
N GLY A 26 -10.17 -53.82 5.53
CA GLY A 26 -10.59 -55.07 4.90
C GLY A 26 -9.74 -56.29 5.26
N SER A 27 -8.51 -56.09 5.74
CA SER A 27 -7.62 -57.16 6.19
C SER A 27 -7.74 -57.46 7.68
N SER A 28 -7.84 -56.44 8.53
CA SER A 28 -8.14 -56.56 9.96
C SER A 28 -8.42 -55.19 10.59
N LEU A 29 -9.16 -55.19 11.71
CA LEU A 29 -9.44 -53.98 12.48
C LEU A 29 -8.16 -53.32 13.05
N PHE A 30 -7.18 -54.13 13.47
CA PHE A 30 -5.89 -53.67 14.00
C PHE A 30 -5.04 -52.98 12.92
N TRP A 31 -5.01 -53.52 11.70
CA TRP A 31 -4.29 -52.90 10.58
C TRP A 31 -4.97 -51.62 10.11
N GLY A 32 -6.30 -51.56 10.11
CA GLY A 32 -7.06 -50.33 9.83
C GLY A 32 -6.69 -49.22 10.81
N LEU A 33 -6.74 -49.48 12.12
CA LEU A 33 -6.40 -48.49 13.13
C LEU A 33 -4.90 -48.13 13.11
N GLY A 34 -4.03 -49.11 12.90
CA GLY A 34 -2.59 -48.89 12.73
C GLY A 34 -2.27 -48.02 11.52
N SER A 35 -3.00 -48.17 10.42
CA SER A 35 -2.82 -47.38 9.20
C SER A 35 -3.23 -45.91 9.33
N LEU A 36 -3.77 -45.48 10.46
CA LEU A 36 -3.98 -44.05 10.74
C LEU A 36 -2.66 -43.36 11.14
N PHE A 37 -1.66 -44.13 11.58
CA PHE A 37 -0.35 -43.64 12.00
C PHE A 37 0.69 -43.84 10.88
N PRO A 38 1.37 -42.78 10.40
CA PRO A 38 2.35 -42.84 9.30
C PRO A 38 3.45 -43.91 9.40
N PRO A 39 4.02 -44.25 10.57
CA PRO A 39 5.02 -45.33 10.62
C PRO A 39 4.41 -46.72 10.42
N LEU A 40 3.18 -46.94 10.89
CA LEU A 40 2.51 -48.24 10.81
C LEU A 40 1.88 -48.49 9.43
N THR A 41 1.51 -47.44 8.69
CA THR A 41 1.09 -47.57 7.27
C THR A 41 2.20 -48.17 6.41
N LEU A 42 3.44 -47.75 6.62
CA LEU A 42 4.60 -48.27 5.87
C LEU A 42 4.81 -49.76 6.16
N VAL A 43 4.67 -50.18 7.43
CA VAL A 43 4.75 -51.61 7.81
C VAL A 43 3.65 -52.42 7.14
N TYR A 44 2.42 -51.90 7.09
CA TYR A 44 1.32 -52.54 6.38
C TYR A 44 1.60 -52.70 4.88
N VAL A 45 2.13 -51.65 4.23
CA VAL A 45 2.47 -51.68 2.80
C VAL A 45 3.54 -52.74 2.49
N VAL A 46 4.58 -52.83 3.31
CA VAL A 46 5.65 -53.82 3.14
C VAL A 46 5.12 -55.24 3.34
N ARG A 47 4.30 -55.46 4.38
CA ARG A 47 3.76 -56.78 4.70
C ARG A 47 2.66 -57.25 3.75
N HIS A 48 1.79 -56.36 3.31
CA HIS A 48 0.63 -56.63 2.47
C HIS A 48 0.76 -56.04 1.05
N TRP A 49 1.99 -56.05 0.51
CA TRP A 49 2.33 -55.44 -0.79
C TRP A 49 1.41 -55.84 -1.95
N ARG A 50 1.03 -57.12 -2.04
CA ARG A 50 0.16 -57.63 -3.12
C ARG A 50 -1.21 -56.92 -3.15
N ILE A 51 -1.71 -56.52 -1.98
CA ILE A 51 -2.99 -55.85 -1.80
C ILE A 51 -2.80 -54.32 -1.91
N ALA A 52 -1.76 -53.79 -1.24
CA ALA A 52 -1.51 -52.36 -1.15
C ALA A 52 -0.98 -51.72 -2.46
N ARG A 53 -0.35 -52.49 -3.37
CA ARG A 53 0.31 -51.96 -4.58
C ARG A 53 -0.54 -51.01 -5.42
N LYS A 54 -1.86 -51.24 -5.52
CA LYS A 54 -2.75 -50.39 -6.34
C LYS A 54 -2.90 -49.00 -5.74
N ALA A 55 -3.08 -48.94 -4.41
CA ALA A 55 -3.21 -47.70 -3.67
C ALA A 55 -1.88 -46.93 -3.61
N VAL A 56 -0.76 -47.65 -3.48
CA VAL A 56 0.59 -47.08 -3.52
C VAL A 56 0.91 -46.47 -4.89
N VAL A 57 0.59 -47.17 -5.99
CA VAL A 57 0.79 -46.65 -7.35
C VAL A 57 -0.04 -45.39 -7.59
N LEU A 58 -1.28 -45.36 -7.10
CA LEU A 58 -2.14 -44.17 -7.21
C LEU A 58 -1.58 -42.99 -6.41
N SER A 59 -1.07 -43.25 -5.21
CA SER A 59 -0.43 -42.23 -4.38
C SER A 59 0.87 -41.71 -5.02
N ALA A 60 1.67 -42.62 -5.59
CA ALA A 60 2.88 -42.28 -6.34
C ALA A 60 2.56 -41.49 -7.62
N LEU A 61 1.43 -41.76 -8.27
CA LEU A 61 1.00 -40.97 -9.43
C LEU A 61 0.71 -39.52 -9.06
N GLY A 62 0.25 -39.26 -7.82
CA GLY A 62 0.06 -37.91 -7.27
C GLY A 62 1.36 -37.15 -6.99
N THR A 63 2.52 -37.82 -6.82
CA THR A 63 3.81 -37.13 -6.59
C THR A 63 4.25 -36.32 -7.80
N ILE A 64 3.95 -36.81 -9.00
CA ILE A 64 4.38 -36.21 -10.27
C ILE A 64 3.80 -34.79 -10.46
N PRO A 65 2.46 -34.59 -10.46
CA PRO A 65 1.88 -33.25 -10.59
C PRO A 65 2.23 -32.36 -9.39
N LEU A 66 2.46 -32.93 -8.21
CA LEU A 66 2.86 -32.17 -7.02
C LEU A 66 4.28 -31.59 -7.17
N VAL A 67 5.27 -32.41 -7.56
CA VAL A 67 6.64 -31.95 -7.81
C VAL A 67 6.68 -30.95 -8.96
N VAL A 68 5.99 -31.24 -10.06
CA VAL A 68 5.90 -30.31 -11.21
C VAL A 68 5.25 -28.99 -10.78
N GLY A 69 4.17 -29.03 -10.01
CA GLY A 69 3.50 -27.85 -9.47
C GLY A 69 4.41 -27.00 -8.57
N PHE A 70 5.21 -27.64 -7.71
CA PHE A 70 6.19 -26.95 -6.87
C PHE A 70 7.35 -26.34 -7.66
N VAL A 71 7.86 -27.04 -8.68
CA VAL A 71 8.93 -26.52 -9.56
C VAL A 71 8.43 -25.32 -10.37
N LEU A 72 7.20 -25.38 -10.90
CA LEU A 72 6.59 -24.24 -11.59
C LEU A 72 6.33 -23.07 -10.64
N LEU A 73 5.86 -23.33 -9.42
CA LEU A 73 5.66 -22.30 -8.40
C LEU A 73 6.97 -21.61 -8.02
N ALA A 74 8.05 -22.37 -7.83
CA ALA A 74 9.36 -21.81 -7.52
C ALA A 74 9.93 -20.94 -8.67
N GLY A 75 9.62 -21.30 -9.92
CA GLY A 75 10.02 -20.52 -11.10
C GLY A 75 9.18 -19.26 -11.32
N ASN A 76 7.86 -19.33 -11.08
CA ASN A 76 6.92 -18.24 -11.35
C ASN A 76 6.78 -17.25 -10.17
N ASP A 77 6.82 -17.75 -8.94
CA ASP A 77 6.62 -16.96 -7.72
C ASP A 77 7.50 -17.49 -6.56
N PRO A 78 8.80 -17.14 -6.55
CA PRO A 78 9.74 -17.64 -5.55
C PRO A 78 9.37 -17.21 -4.13
N ALA A 79 8.71 -16.06 -3.96
CA ALA A 79 8.27 -15.55 -2.67
C ALA A 79 7.16 -16.43 -2.07
N ARG A 80 6.19 -16.89 -2.88
CA ARG A 80 5.16 -17.84 -2.41
C ARG A 80 5.75 -19.20 -2.06
N PHE A 81 6.71 -19.69 -2.83
CA PHE A 81 7.40 -20.95 -2.52
C PHE A 81 8.12 -20.85 -1.17
N GLU A 82 8.87 -19.77 -0.94
CA GLU A 82 9.56 -19.52 0.33
C GLU A 82 8.58 -19.42 1.50
N ALA A 83 7.42 -18.76 1.34
CA ALA A 83 6.40 -18.68 2.37
C ALA A 83 5.82 -20.06 2.77
N ILE A 84 5.62 -20.95 1.81
CA ILE A 84 5.16 -22.32 2.06
C ILE A 84 6.27 -23.16 2.71
N ALA A 85 7.50 -23.08 2.19
CA ALA A 85 8.64 -23.87 2.65
C ALA A 85 9.12 -23.46 4.05
N SER A 86 9.09 -22.17 4.36
CA SER A 86 9.46 -21.61 5.67
C SER A 86 8.44 -21.88 6.76
N LEU A 87 7.30 -22.52 6.44
CA LEU A 87 6.20 -22.77 7.38
C LEU A 87 5.70 -21.49 8.07
N ARG A 88 5.97 -20.30 7.50
CA ARG A 88 5.58 -19.02 8.09
C ARG A 88 4.07 -18.89 8.28
N TRP A 89 3.28 -19.59 7.45
CA TRP A 89 1.82 -19.67 7.58
C TRP A 89 1.33 -20.38 8.86
N LEU A 90 2.17 -21.18 9.53
CA LEU A 90 1.88 -21.80 10.83
C LEU A 90 2.20 -20.86 12.00
N THR A 91 3.00 -19.83 11.78
CA THR A 91 3.31 -18.85 12.81
C THR A 91 2.18 -17.81 12.76
N PRO A 92 1.37 -17.67 13.83
CA PRO A 92 0.43 -16.57 13.91
C PRO A 92 1.21 -15.29 13.66
N ALA A 93 0.76 -14.45 12.72
CA ALA A 93 1.33 -13.13 12.56
C ALA A 93 1.37 -12.49 13.96
N PRO A 94 2.54 -12.00 14.42
CA PRO A 94 2.64 -11.44 15.75
C PRO A 94 1.56 -10.37 15.89
N ILE A 95 0.70 -10.52 16.89
CA ILE A 95 -0.29 -9.51 17.26
C ILE A 95 0.53 -8.28 17.61
N LYS A 96 0.69 -7.38 16.64
CA LYS A 96 1.50 -6.18 16.80
C LYS A 96 0.78 -5.35 17.87
N PRO A 97 1.45 -4.98 18.98
CA PRO A 97 0.84 -4.09 19.96
C PRO A 97 0.36 -2.84 19.25
N ASN A 98 -0.79 -2.30 19.67
CA ASN A 98 -1.35 -1.10 19.07
C ASN A 98 -0.31 0.03 19.24
N GLU A 99 0.36 0.40 18.16
CA GLU A 99 1.50 1.33 18.17
C GLU A 99 1.04 2.79 18.44
N LEU A 100 -0.27 3.01 18.30
CA LEU A 100 -0.95 4.28 18.48
C LEU A 100 -1.86 4.21 19.70
N ALA A 101 -1.78 5.21 20.57
CA ALA A 101 -2.74 5.41 21.64
C ALA A 101 -4.03 6.02 21.08
N MET A 102 -4.98 5.16 20.69
CA MET A 102 -6.30 5.59 20.21
C MET A 102 -7.39 5.30 21.23
N GLU A 103 -8.07 6.35 21.65
CA GLU A 103 -9.24 6.33 22.53
C GLU A 103 -10.45 6.89 21.77
N LEU A 104 -10.58 6.49 20.51
CA LEU A 104 -11.71 6.86 19.67
C LEU A 104 -12.89 5.94 19.92
N HIS A 105 -14.05 6.54 20.17
CA HIS A 105 -15.29 5.82 20.41
C HIS A 105 -16.36 6.32 19.44
N GLY A 106 -17.27 5.44 19.07
CA GLY A 106 -18.38 5.82 18.20
C GLY A 106 -18.84 4.72 17.27
N GLN A 107 -19.58 5.14 16.25
CA GLN A 107 -20.11 4.27 15.22
C GLN A 107 -19.78 4.80 13.84
N LEU A 108 -19.54 3.90 12.90
CA LEU A 108 -19.41 4.15 11.48
C LEU A 108 -20.44 3.29 10.76
N ASN A 109 -21.38 3.94 10.08
CA ASN A 109 -22.51 3.29 9.43
C ASN A 109 -23.33 2.39 10.39
N GLY A 110 -23.55 2.86 11.63
CA GLY A 110 -24.32 2.15 12.67
C GLY A 110 -23.56 1.03 13.39
N GLU A 111 -22.35 0.68 12.94
CA GLU A 111 -21.51 -0.33 13.56
C GLU A 111 -20.44 0.31 14.44
N PRO A 112 -20.05 -0.30 15.58
CA PRO A 112 -18.93 0.18 16.38
C PRO A 112 -17.66 0.35 15.53
N PHE A 113 -16.99 1.48 15.70
CA PHE A 113 -15.73 1.78 15.02
C PHE A 113 -14.61 2.01 16.02
N ALA A 114 -13.59 1.18 15.97
CA ALA A 114 -12.44 1.20 16.87
C ALA A 114 -11.16 1.07 16.03
N PRO A 115 -10.66 2.17 15.43
CA PRO A 115 -9.50 2.11 14.54
C PRO A 115 -8.24 1.67 15.30
N GLN A 116 -7.39 0.88 14.62
CA GLN A 116 -6.06 0.48 15.10
C GLN A 116 -4.93 1.15 14.32
N GLN A 117 -5.25 1.77 13.18
CA GLN A 117 -4.30 2.56 12.39
C GLN A 117 -4.79 4.00 12.20
N GLY A 118 -3.84 4.94 12.27
CA GLY A 118 -4.08 6.37 12.12
C GLY A 118 -2.89 7.04 11.43
N GLU A 119 -3.14 7.74 10.33
CA GLU A 119 -2.11 8.47 9.57
C GLU A 119 -2.61 9.87 9.19
N LEU A 120 -1.73 10.86 9.17
CA LEU A 120 -1.95 12.16 8.55
C LEU A 120 -0.78 12.45 7.60
N ILE A 121 -0.94 12.09 6.34
CA ILE A 121 0.12 12.13 5.32
C ILE A 121 -0.43 12.81 4.07
N ASP A 122 0.36 13.69 3.46
CA ASP A 122 0.00 14.42 2.23
C ASP A 122 -1.35 15.17 2.34
N GLY A 123 -1.70 15.66 3.53
CA GLY A 123 -2.96 16.35 3.80
C GLY A 123 -4.18 15.44 3.97
N VAL A 124 -3.99 14.12 4.03
CA VAL A 124 -5.08 13.16 4.24
C VAL A 124 -4.97 12.53 5.63
N LEU A 125 -5.97 12.77 6.47
CA LEU A 125 -6.15 12.05 7.73
C LEU A 125 -6.88 10.73 7.44
N SER A 126 -6.26 9.60 7.76
CA SER A 126 -6.84 8.27 7.58
C SER A 126 -6.92 7.54 8.91
N LEU A 127 -8.12 7.06 9.26
CA LEU A 127 -8.39 6.18 10.39
C LEU A 127 -8.89 4.85 9.84
N ARG A 128 -8.25 3.75 10.21
CA ARG A 128 -8.57 2.43 9.65
C ARG A 128 -8.74 1.38 10.75
N GLU A 129 -9.78 0.58 10.60
CA GLU A 129 -10.05 -0.61 11.41
C GLU A 129 -9.91 -1.86 10.53
N GLY A 130 -9.15 -2.84 11.00
CA GLY A 130 -8.89 -4.09 10.28
C GLY A 130 -7.41 -4.37 10.07
N GLN A 131 -7.13 -5.48 9.38
CA GLN A 131 -5.76 -5.96 9.15
C GLN A 131 -5.13 -5.27 7.93
N GLU A 132 -3.80 -5.33 7.80
CA GLU A 132 -3.00 -4.55 6.83
C GLU A 132 -3.45 -4.68 5.37
N PHE A 133 -4.09 -5.80 4.99
CA PHE A 133 -4.51 -6.05 3.60
C PHE A 133 -5.87 -5.47 3.22
N PHE A 134 -6.84 -5.40 4.14
CA PHE A 134 -8.16 -4.83 3.90
C PHE A 134 -8.67 -4.17 5.18
N ALA A 135 -8.92 -2.86 5.11
CA ALA A 135 -9.65 -2.19 6.17
C ALA A 135 -11.12 -2.63 6.10
N GLN A 136 -11.63 -3.15 7.21
CA GLN A 136 -13.05 -3.47 7.34
C GLN A 136 -13.88 -2.20 7.39
N ARG A 137 -13.34 -1.14 8.01
CA ARG A 137 -13.94 0.20 8.09
C ARG A 137 -12.83 1.24 8.02
N ALA A 138 -13.06 2.34 7.33
CA ALA A 138 -12.11 3.45 7.30
C ALA A 138 -12.79 4.80 7.13
N VAL A 139 -12.15 5.83 7.67
CA VAL A 139 -12.48 7.24 7.47
C VAL A 139 -11.25 7.92 6.88
N ASN A 140 -11.41 8.57 5.74
CA ASN A 140 -10.38 9.41 5.12
C ASN A 140 -10.90 10.84 5.05
N ILE A 141 -10.11 11.81 5.52
CA ILE A 141 -10.46 13.23 5.49
C ILE A 141 -9.36 13.96 4.75
N HIS A 142 -9.71 14.54 3.59
CA HIS A 142 -8.83 15.39 2.82
C HIS A 142 -8.87 16.79 3.39
N LEU A 143 -7.85 17.14 4.15
CA LEU A 143 -7.74 18.44 4.79
C LEU A 143 -7.28 19.50 3.76
N PRO A 144 -7.71 20.76 3.92
CA PRO A 144 -7.14 21.85 3.15
C PRO A 144 -5.64 21.98 3.45
N PRO A 145 -4.84 22.64 2.57
CA PRO A 145 -3.42 22.85 2.81
C PRO A 145 -3.19 23.52 4.17
N MET A 146 -2.55 22.81 5.09
CA MET A 146 -2.24 23.32 6.43
C MET A 146 -0.74 23.56 6.58
N PRO A 147 -0.34 24.56 7.38
CA PRO A 147 1.06 24.75 7.75
C PRO A 147 1.58 23.53 8.51
N ASN A 148 2.86 23.21 8.34
CA ASN A 148 3.52 22.16 9.11
C ASN A 148 3.45 22.50 10.60
N GLY A 149 2.87 21.62 11.43
CA GLY A 149 2.75 21.86 12.87
C GLY A 149 1.44 21.34 13.45
N SER A 150 0.87 22.07 14.41
CA SER A 150 -0.44 21.73 14.96
C SER A 150 -1.56 21.95 13.94
N VAL A 151 -2.58 21.10 14.03
CA VAL A 151 -3.75 21.14 13.16
C VAL A 151 -4.96 21.50 14.02
N HIS A 152 -5.56 22.64 13.73
CA HIS A 152 -6.79 23.09 14.37
C HIS A 152 -7.84 23.34 13.28
N LEU A 153 -8.94 22.62 13.33
CA LEU A 153 -10.02 22.73 12.36
C LEU A 153 -11.36 22.58 13.05
N ASN A 154 -12.29 23.46 12.73
CA ASN A 154 -13.66 23.38 13.18
C ASN A 154 -14.58 23.68 11.99
N VAL A 155 -15.41 22.71 11.63
CA VAL A 155 -16.34 22.76 10.51
C VAL A 155 -17.72 22.47 11.05
N LEU A 156 -18.66 23.37 10.76
CA LEU A 156 -20.07 23.21 11.05
C LEU A 156 -20.86 22.87 9.77
N PRO A 157 -22.05 22.24 9.90
CA PRO A 157 -22.83 21.78 8.74
C PRO A 157 -23.22 22.88 7.74
N THR A 158 -23.31 24.13 8.19
CA THR A 158 -23.73 25.30 7.40
C THR A 158 -22.57 26.11 6.83
N ASP A 159 -21.33 25.72 7.10
CA ASP A 159 -20.17 26.45 6.60
C ASP A 159 -20.07 26.31 5.08
N ALA A 160 -19.62 27.38 4.42
CA ALA A 160 -19.57 27.48 2.96
C ALA A 160 -18.16 27.72 2.40
N GLN A 161 -17.14 27.69 3.26
CA GLN A 161 -15.73 27.79 2.86
C GLN A 161 -15.26 26.49 2.18
N PRO A 162 -14.05 26.43 1.59
CA PRO A 162 -13.49 25.16 1.16
C PRO A 162 -13.40 24.19 2.34
N LEU A 163 -14.37 23.28 2.42
CA LEU A 163 -14.45 22.29 3.49
C LEU A 163 -13.60 21.07 3.12
N PRO A 164 -13.09 20.33 4.12
CA PRO A 164 -12.53 19.02 3.89
C PRO A 164 -13.48 18.08 3.13
N GLU A 165 -12.94 17.18 2.33
CA GLU A 165 -13.72 16.06 1.81
C GLU A 165 -13.62 14.90 2.82
N VAL A 166 -14.76 14.42 3.31
CA VAL A 166 -14.84 13.27 4.21
C VAL A 166 -15.30 12.05 3.41
N GLU A 167 -14.46 11.02 3.34
CA GLU A 167 -14.79 9.72 2.78
C GLU A 167 -14.92 8.70 3.91
N ILE A 168 -16.03 7.98 3.94
CA ILE A 168 -16.22 6.81 4.80
C ILE A 168 -16.31 5.56 3.94
N SER A 169 -15.69 4.48 4.38
CA SER A 169 -15.75 3.19 3.70
C SER A 169 -15.93 2.04 4.67
N TRP A 170 -16.66 1.01 4.24
CA TRP A 170 -16.92 -0.19 5.03
C TRP A 170 -17.12 -1.41 4.15
N LEU A 171 -16.68 -2.56 4.63
CA LEU A 171 -16.87 -3.86 3.99
C LEU A 171 -18.06 -4.59 4.61
N LEU A 172 -19.06 -4.92 3.79
CA LEU A 172 -20.19 -5.75 4.22
C LEU A 172 -19.79 -7.23 4.20
N PRO A 173 -20.28 -8.08 5.13
CA PRO A 173 -19.90 -9.50 5.19
C PRO A 173 -20.17 -10.30 3.90
N GLU A 174 -21.16 -9.89 3.10
CA GLU A 174 -21.54 -10.57 1.87
C GLU A 174 -20.85 -10.02 0.61
N HIS A 175 -20.00 -8.99 0.76
CA HIS A 175 -19.35 -8.33 -0.36
C HIS A 175 -17.82 -8.52 -0.29
N ASP A 176 -17.20 -8.70 -1.44
CA ASP A 176 -15.74 -8.79 -1.57
C ASP A 176 -15.05 -7.41 -1.65
N LEU A 177 -15.82 -6.34 -1.86
CA LEU A 177 -15.32 -4.98 -2.02
C LEU A 177 -16.01 -4.03 -1.03
N PRO A 178 -15.26 -3.05 -0.46
CA PRO A 178 -15.85 -2.07 0.43
C PRO A 178 -16.73 -1.10 -0.33
N GLU A 179 -17.83 -0.70 0.29
CA GLU A 179 -18.60 0.46 -0.13
C GLU A 179 -17.93 1.74 0.39
N ALA A 180 -17.96 2.81 -0.39
CA ALA A 180 -17.48 4.12 0.01
C ALA A 180 -18.55 5.20 -0.22
N ARG A 181 -18.56 6.23 0.63
CA ARG A 181 -19.37 7.45 0.49
C ARG A 181 -18.51 8.66 0.78
N ARG A 182 -18.66 9.71 -0.03
CA ARG A 182 -17.95 10.99 0.13
C ARG A 182 -18.93 12.11 0.47
N LEU A 183 -18.50 12.99 1.35
CA LEU A 183 -19.23 14.14 1.80
C LEU A 183 -18.34 15.38 1.73
N ASN A 184 -18.84 16.40 1.06
CA ASN A 184 -18.11 17.67 0.88
C ASN A 184 -18.70 18.79 1.75
N HIS A 185 -19.84 18.55 2.41
CA HIS A 185 -20.52 19.48 3.30
C HIS A 185 -21.55 18.76 4.19
N GLY A 186 -22.21 19.50 5.10
CA GLY A 186 -23.34 19.00 5.89
C GLY A 186 -22.95 18.10 7.08
N TYR A 187 -21.66 18.05 7.42
CA TYR A 187 -21.13 17.32 8.56
C TYR A 187 -20.54 18.29 9.59
N THR A 188 -20.31 17.81 10.81
CA THR A 188 -19.51 18.52 11.82
C THR A 188 -18.17 17.82 11.94
N LEU A 189 -17.08 18.59 11.86
CA LEU A 189 -15.72 18.08 12.07
C LEU A 189 -14.96 19.03 12.99
N TYR A 190 -14.43 18.50 14.07
CA TYR A 190 -13.50 19.19 14.94
C TYR A 190 -12.22 18.38 15.08
N LEU A 191 -11.09 19.05 14.84
CA LEU A 191 -9.74 18.52 14.98
C LEU A 191 -8.92 19.51 15.80
N ASP A 192 -8.25 19.00 16.83
CA ASP A 192 -7.23 19.73 17.58
C ASP A 192 -6.07 18.78 17.83
N LEU A 193 -5.06 18.83 16.95
CA LEU A 193 -3.94 17.89 16.93
C LEU A 193 -2.62 18.64 17.16
N GLN A 194 -1.80 18.11 18.05
CA GLN A 194 -0.48 18.65 18.39
C GLN A 194 0.63 17.68 17.97
N PRO A 195 1.79 18.18 17.50
CA PRO A 195 2.93 17.34 17.18
C PRO A 195 3.45 16.57 18.41
N LEU A 196 3.73 15.28 18.22
CA LEU A 196 4.35 14.40 19.19
C LEU A 196 5.56 13.73 18.54
N ALA A 197 6.76 13.97 19.07
CA ALA A 197 7.98 13.37 18.53
C ALA A 197 7.95 11.83 18.62
N PRO A 198 8.59 11.10 17.69
CA PRO A 198 9.41 11.61 16.57
C PRO A 198 8.60 11.92 15.29
N ASN A 199 7.48 11.25 15.05
CA ASN A 199 6.70 11.37 13.81
C ASN A 199 5.19 11.18 14.03
N LYS A 200 4.68 11.63 15.18
CA LYS A 200 3.28 11.44 15.55
C LYS A 200 2.58 12.79 15.73
N MET A 201 1.26 12.75 15.73
CA MET A 201 0.39 13.81 16.21
C MET A 201 -0.64 13.21 17.14
N THR A 202 -0.99 13.94 18.19
CA THR A 202 -2.00 13.50 19.16
C THR A 202 -2.97 14.63 19.46
N GLY A 203 -4.23 14.29 19.73
CA GLY A 203 -5.20 15.28 20.15
C GLY A 203 -6.64 14.84 19.97
N ASP A 204 -7.54 15.81 20.00
CA ASP A 204 -8.98 15.60 20.02
C ASP A 204 -9.55 15.53 18.60
N PHE A 205 -10.45 14.57 18.41
CA PHE A 205 -11.15 14.31 17.14
C PHE A 205 -12.64 14.16 17.40
N HIS A 206 -13.44 14.85 16.58
CA HIS A 206 -14.89 14.70 16.58
C HIS A 206 -15.44 14.81 15.15
N LEU A 207 -16.19 13.80 14.72
CA LEU A 207 -16.84 13.76 13.42
C LEU A 207 -18.30 13.29 13.57
N VAL A 208 -19.24 14.08 13.05
CA VAL A 208 -20.66 13.73 13.00
C VAL A 208 -21.15 13.93 11.58
N LEU A 209 -21.70 12.86 10.99
CA LEU A 209 -22.26 12.88 9.64
C LEU A 209 -23.80 13.03 9.69
N PRO A 210 -24.46 13.38 8.57
CA PRO A 210 -25.92 13.35 8.46
C PRO A 210 -26.53 12.02 8.91
N ALA A 211 -27.74 12.07 9.47
CA ALA A 211 -28.40 10.94 10.13
C ALA A 211 -28.46 9.65 9.28
N GLN A 212 -28.62 9.78 7.95
CA GLN A 212 -28.64 8.65 7.02
C GLN A 212 -27.37 7.78 7.03
N PHE A 213 -26.25 8.29 7.52
CA PHE A 213 -24.98 7.57 7.61
C PHE A 213 -24.72 6.95 8.97
N ASN A 214 -25.56 7.19 9.99
CA ASN A 214 -25.40 6.66 11.35
C ASN A 214 -23.95 6.69 11.86
N THR A 215 -23.25 7.81 11.64
CA THR A 215 -21.82 7.94 11.93
C THR A 215 -21.59 9.07 12.91
N THR A 216 -20.99 8.74 14.06
CA THR A 216 -20.60 9.67 15.11
C THR A 216 -19.36 9.12 15.76
N LEU A 217 -18.25 9.85 15.68
CA LEU A 217 -16.94 9.45 16.14
C LEU A 217 -16.38 10.56 17.03
N SER A 218 -15.90 10.21 18.22
CA SER A 218 -15.39 11.17 19.20
C SER A 218 -14.31 10.55 20.08
N GLY A 219 -13.27 11.31 20.38
CA GLY A 219 -12.26 10.89 21.36
C GLY A 219 -10.88 11.43 21.03
N LYS A 220 -9.88 10.80 21.62
CA LYS A 220 -8.48 11.13 21.37
C LYS A 220 -7.87 10.18 20.36
N ILE A 221 -7.13 10.75 19.41
CA ILE A 221 -6.44 9.99 18.37
C ILE A 221 -4.94 10.26 18.42
N GLU A 222 -4.17 9.26 18.02
CA GLU A 222 -2.76 9.39 17.72
C GLU A 222 -2.55 8.96 16.26
N LEU A 223 -1.83 9.78 15.50
CA LEU A 223 -1.65 9.62 14.06
C LEU A 223 -0.16 9.65 13.72
N PHE A 224 0.28 8.83 12.77
CA PHE A 224 1.60 8.98 12.17
C PHE A 224 1.61 10.10 11.12
N THR A 225 2.67 10.91 11.09
CA THR A 225 2.87 11.97 10.08
C THR A 225 3.69 11.50 8.88
N ASN A 226 4.28 10.31 8.96
CA ASN A 226 4.95 9.61 7.88
C ASN A 226 4.91 8.10 8.14
N ARG A 227 5.34 7.31 7.17
CA ARG A 227 5.38 5.84 7.25
C ARG A 227 6.70 5.31 7.81
N LEU A 228 7.40 6.10 8.61
CA LEU A 228 8.49 5.59 9.43
C LEU A 228 7.93 4.95 10.69
N ARG A 229 8.60 3.90 11.16
CA ARG A 229 8.32 3.25 12.44
C ARG A 229 9.60 3.30 13.28
N TYR A 230 9.46 3.27 14.59
CA TYR A 230 10.59 3.46 15.49
C TYR A 230 10.64 2.35 16.54
N ILE A 231 11.85 1.82 16.76
CA ILE A 231 12.16 0.86 17.83
C ILE A 231 13.29 1.47 18.65
N ASP A 232 13.09 1.61 19.96
CA ASP A 232 14.06 2.23 20.89
C ASP A 232 14.56 3.62 20.43
N GLY A 233 13.65 4.42 19.85
CA GLY A 233 13.95 5.77 19.36
C GLY A 233 14.75 5.82 18.04
N LYS A 234 15.04 4.67 17.42
CA LYS A 234 15.69 4.58 16.10
C LYS A 234 14.69 4.13 15.05
N VAL A 235 14.90 4.56 13.81
CA VAL A 235 14.05 4.12 12.69
C VAL A 235 14.17 2.60 12.53
N ASP A 236 13.02 1.94 12.46
CA ASP A 236 12.88 0.52 12.16
C ASP A 236 13.12 0.29 10.66
N ALA A 237 14.35 -0.10 10.32
CA ALA A 237 14.72 -0.44 8.95
C ALA A 237 14.06 -1.74 8.46
N HIS A 238 13.38 -2.52 9.31
CA HIS A 238 12.64 -3.71 8.89
C HIS A 238 11.24 -3.38 8.42
N PHE A 239 10.72 -2.18 8.70
CA PHE A 239 9.39 -1.78 8.26
C PHE A 239 9.34 -1.52 6.76
N ASP A 240 8.45 -2.22 6.06
CA ASP A 240 8.26 -2.09 4.61
C ASP A 240 7.45 -0.83 4.27
N SER A 241 8.16 0.26 4.01
CA SER A 241 7.56 1.48 3.50
C SER A 241 8.53 2.25 2.61
N ARG A 242 7.98 3.08 1.71
CA ARG A 242 8.78 3.99 0.88
C ARG A 242 9.54 5.02 1.70
N ASP A 243 9.03 5.37 2.87
CA ASP A 243 9.68 6.34 3.76
C ASP A 243 10.90 5.68 4.43
N THR A 244 10.80 4.40 4.81
CA THR A 244 11.95 3.61 5.29
C THR A 244 13.03 3.52 4.22
N LEU A 245 12.66 3.23 2.96
CA LEU A 245 13.64 3.20 1.86
C LEU A 245 14.27 4.58 1.64
N SER A 246 13.47 5.65 1.65
CA SER A 246 13.97 7.03 1.54
C SER A 246 14.98 7.34 2.64
N TYR A 247 14.68 6.97 3.88
CA TYR A 247 15.56 7.13 5.03
C TYR A 247 16.89 6.39 4.86
N VAL A 248 16.85 5.10 4.48
CA VAL A 248 18.05 4.27 4.24
C VAL A 248 18.90 4.83 3.09
N LEU A 249 18.25 5.27 2.00
CA LEU A 249 18.92 5.85 0.84
C LEU A 249 19.55 7.20 1.15
N GLU A 250 18.84 8.07 1.87
CA GLU A 250 19.35 9.37 2.28
C GLU A 250 20.56 9.21 3.21
N ASP A 251 20.48 8.34 4.22
CA ASP A 251 21.62 8.01 5.10
C ASP A 251 22.83 7.49 4.29
N TYR A 252 22.60 6.56 3.37
CA TYR A 252 23.64 6.05 2.48
C TYR A 252 24.29 7.15 1.63
N LEU A 253 23.49 8.00 0.98
CA LEU A 253 23.99 9.07 0.14
C LEU A 253 24.75 10.12 0.95
N GLN A 254 24.27 10.44 2.16
CA GLN A 254 24.99 11.34 3.06
C GLN A 254 26.39 10.77 3.34
N ARG A 255 26.49 9.50 3.72
CA ARG A 255 27.76 8.82 4.00
C ARG A 255 28.66 8.71 2.76
N ARG A 256 28.10 8.34 1.61
CA ARG A 256 28.82 8.20 0.33
C ARG A 256 29.48 9.49 -0.13
N TYR A 257 28.76 10.61 -0.02
CA TYR A 257 29.24 11.90 -0.49
C TYR A 257 29.89 12.75 0.61
N ALA A 258 29.96 12.22 1.84
CA ALA A 258 30.41 12.95 3.01
C ALA A 258 29.75 14.35 3.11
N SER A 259 28.44 14.44 2.82
CA SER A 259 27.65 15.67 2.98
C SER A 259 26.31 15.42 3.66
N ARG A 260 25.87 16.36 4.51
CA ARG A 260 24.50 16.41 5.05
C ARG A 260 23.52 17.10 4.10
N ALA A 261 24.01 17.84 3.10
CA ALA A 261 23.18 18.55 2.13
C ALA A 261 22.77 17.60 1.00
N VAL A 262 22.03 16.56 1.36
CA VAL A 262 21.42 15.60 0.44
C VAL A 262 19.92 15.82 0.44
N ARG A 263 19.31 15.87 -0.74
CA ARG A 263 17.85 15.85 -0.89
C ARG A 263 17.48 14.77 -1.89
N LEU A 264 16.72 13.79 -1.44
CA LEU A 264 16.21 12.72 -2.29
C LEU A 264 15.07 13.26 -3.16
N GLY A 265 15.06 12.86 -4.43
CA GLY A 265 13.90 13.01 -5.30
C GLY A 265 12.79 12.02 -4.93
N LYS A 266 11.70 12.06 -5.68
CA LYS A 266 10.58 11.14 -5.46
C LYS A 266 10.99 9.74 -5.92
N LEU A 267 11.00 8.79 -4.98
CA LEU A 267 11.26 7.38 -5.31
C LEU A 267 10.21 6.81 -6.29
N PRO A 268 10.58 5.81 -7.10
CA PRO A 268 9.62 5.10 -7.94
C PRO A 268 8.56 4.37 -7.08
N ALA A 269 7.47 3.94 -7.72
CA ALA A 269 6.50 3.09 -7.06
C ALA A 269 7.13 1.71 -6.81
N VAL A 270 7.06 1.25 -5.56
CA VAL A 270 7.61 -0.02 -5.11
C VAL A 270 6.47 -0.83 -4.49
N SER A 271 6.42 -2.11 -4.82
CA SER A 271 5.49 -3.06 -4.23
C SER A 271 6.14 -3.77 -3.04
N PHE A 272 5.40 -3.91 -1.95
CA PHE A 272 5.79 -4.66 -0.76
C PHE A 272 4.85 -5.87 -0.56
N PRO A 273 5.29 -6.94 0.11
CA PRO A 273 6.63 -7.14 0.69
C PRO A 273 7.69 -7.41 -0.39
N ALA A 274 8.94 -7.04 -0.12
CA ALA A 274 10.06 -7.29 -1.01
C ALA A 274 11.32 -7.67 -0.20
N SER A 275 12.17 -8.51 -0.78
CA SER A 275 13.47 -8.91 -0.21
C SER A 275 14.67 -8.23 -0.88
N SER A 276 14.51 -7.82 -2.15
CA SER A 276 15.51 -7.07 -2.91
C SER A 276 14.84 -6.13 -3.90
N LEU A 277 15.39 -4.94 -4.07
CA LEU A 277 14.84 -3.89 -4.94
C LEU A 277 15.96 -3.14 -5.65
N GLU A 278 15.90 -3.08 -6.97
CA GLU A 278 16.72 -2.14 -7.75
C GLU A 278 15.96 -0.82 -7.90
N VAL A 279 16.57 0.27 -7.46
CA VAL A 279 15.92 1.59 -7.39
C VAL A 279 16.81 2.60 -8.08
N GLU A 280 16.24 3.29 -9.07
CA GLU A 280 16.84 4.49 -9.64
C GLU A 280 16.53 5.69 -8.72
N VAL A 281 17.60 6.36 -8.29
CA VAL A 281 17.56 7.43 -7.31
C VAL A 281 18.08 8.71 -7.93
N GLU A 282 17.19 9.69 -8.05
CA GLU A 282 17.56 11.08 -8.31
C GLU A 282 17.77 11.78 -6.97
N ALA A 283 18.89 12.47 -6.79
CA ALA A 283 19.18 13.23 -5.58
C ALA A 283 19.93 14.53 -5.90
N LEU A 284 19.75 15.54 -5.06
CA LEU A 284 20.57 16.76 -5.07
C LEU A 284 21.58 16.65 -3.94
N VAL A 285 22.88 16.59 -4.28
CA VAL A 285 23.98 16.54 -3.32
C VAL A 285 24.78 17.84 -3.44
N ASN A 286 24.83 18.64 -2.38
CA ASN A 286 25.43 19.98 -2.41
C ASN A 286 24.87 20.86 -3.56
N GLY A 287 23.58 20.68 -3.87
CA GLY A 287 22.91 21.38 -4.97
C GLY A 287 23.20 20.85 -6.37
N GLN A 288 24.04 19.82 -6.51
CA GLN A 288 24.31 19.16 -7.79
C GLN A 288 23.40 17.94 -7.97
N PRO A 289 22.70 17.80 -9.12
CA PRO A 289 21.93 16.61 -9.42
C PRO A 289 22.84 15.40 -9.56
N GLN A 290 22.41 14.28 -8.97
CA GLN A 290 23.03 12.97 -9.04
C GLN A 290 21.94 11.96 -9.38
N SER A 291 22.20 11.07 -10.34
CA SER A 291 21.34 9.92 -10.62
C SER A 291 22.15 8.65 -10.40
N LEU A 292 21.60 7.71 -9.63
CA LEU A 292 22.26 6.49 -9.19
C LEU A 292 21.27 5.33 -9.25
N THR A 293 21.68 4.22 -9.83
CA THR A 293 20.97 2.94 -9.69
C THR A 293 21.54 2.19 -8.50
N LEU A 294 20.71 1.93 -7.49
CA LEU A 294 21.11 1.29 -6.24
C LEU A 294 20.31 0.02 -6.02
N LEU A 295 20.98 -1.04 -5.58
CA LEU A 295 20.35 -2.30 -5.20
C LEU A 295 20.18 -2.33 -3.68
N LEU A 296 18.95 -2.41 -3.21
CA LEU A 296 18.61 -2.59 -1.81
C LEU A 296 18.29 -4.06 -1.55
N SER A 297 18.68 -4.55 -0.39
CA SER A 297 18.34 -5.89 0.09
C SER A 297 17.86 -5.79 1.53
N LYS A 298 16.89 -6.62 1.89
CA LYS A 298 16.38 -6.74 3.25
C LYS A 298 17.04 -7.92 3.93
N THR A 299 17.66 -7.67 5.08
CA THR A 299 18.34 -8.69 5.89
C THR A 299 17.65 -8.83 7.24
N GLU A 300 17.67 -10.02 7.84
CA GLU A 300 17.05 -10.24 9.16
C GLU A 300 17.72 -9.41 10.26
N ALA A 301 19.03 -9.17 10.17
CA ALA A 301 19.77 -8.47 11.22
C ALA A 301 19.63 -6.95 11.15
N LEU A 302 19.59 -6.36 9.96
CA LEU A 302 19.67 -4.90 9.75
C LEU A 302 18.46 -4.30 9.04
N GLY A 303 17.53 -5.12 8.56
CA GLY A 303 16.42 -4.66 7.74
C GLY A 303 16.90 -4.26 6.35
N TRP A 304 16.28 -3.23 5.78
CA TRP A 304 16.67 -2.65 4.49
C TRP A 304 18.06 -2.03 4.53
N VAL A 305 18.93 -2.46 3.62
CA VAL A 305 20.29 -1.93 3.44
C VAL A 305 20.64 -1.79 1.96
N VAL A 306 21.50 -0.82 1.63
CA VAL A 306 22.07 -0.71 0.28
C VAL A 306 23.18 -1.73 0.12
N GLN A 307 23.10 -2.55 -0.93
CA GLN A 307 24.08 -3.58 -1.20
C GLN A 307 25.43 -2.96 -1.58
N GLY A 308 26.51 -3.47 -0.99
CA GLY A 308 27.87 -2.95 -1.23
C GLY A 308 28.16 -1.64 -0.50
N ASP A 309 27.37 -1.28 0.53
CA ASP A 309 27.68 -0.14 1.39
C ASP A 309 28.97 -0.38 2.20
N GLN A 310 29.97 0.48 1.98
CA GLN A 310 31.28 0.45 2.63
C GLN A 310 31.59 1.77 3.34
N TYR A 311 30.63 2.70 3.40
CA TYR A 311 30.87 4.06 3.87
C TYR A 311 30.67 4.17 5.39
N ALA A 312 31.67 4.70 6.08
CA ALA A 312 31.62 4.89 7.53
C ALA A 312 30.48 5.85 7.92
N ARG A 313 29.85 5.61 9.07
CA ARG A 313 28.85 6.54 9.63
C ARG A 313 29.51 7.87 9.98
N PHE A 314 28.80 8.94 9.67
CA PHE A 314 29.18 10.26 10.17
C PHE A 314 29.24 10.26 11.69
N ALA A 315 30.32 10.81 12.25
CA ALA A 315 30.36 11.14 13.66
C ALA A 315 29.22 12.15 13.96
N GLU A 316 28.47 11.93 15.04
CA GLU A 316 27.52 12.92 15.54
C GLU A 316 28.27 14.24 15.76
N PRO A 317 27.82 15.36 15.17
CA PRO A 317 28.39 16.64 15.51
C PRO A 317 28.14 16.89 17.00
N ALA A 318 29.23 17.10 17.76
CA ALA A 318 29.14 17.64 19.10
C ALA A 318 28.26 18.90 19.07
N VAL A 319 27.27 18.95 19.96
CA VAL A 319 26.33 20.06 20.09
C VAL A 319 27.09 21.38 20.21
N ALA A 320 27.17 22.14 19.13
CA ALA A 320 27.65 23.51 19.15
C ALA A 320 26.45 24.43 19.34
N SER A 321 26.47 25.20 20.44
CA SER A 321 25.50 26.25 20.73
C SER A 321 25.35 27.25 19.57
N PRO A 322 24.16 27.83 19.39
CA PRO A 322 23.86 28.67 18.24
C PRO A 322 24.54 30.03 18.34
N ALA A 323 25.25 30.44 17.29
CA ALA A 323 25.65 31.82 17.05
C ALA A 323 24.60 32.53 16.16
N PRO A 324 24.43 33.86 16.30
CA PRO A 324 23.24 34.55 15.82
C PRO A 324 23.22 34.77 14.31
N ALA A 325 22.00 34.76 13.76
CA ALA A 325 21.70 34.94 12.35
C ALA A 325 22.08 36.35 11.84
N PRO A 326 22.65 36.48 10.63
CA PRO A 326 22.57 37.72 9.87
C PRO A 326 21.25 37.79 9.09
N SER A 327 20.67 38.99 9.12
CA SER A 327 19.46 39.42 8.45
C SER A 327 19.57 39.26 6.93
N VAL A 328 18.60 38.59 6.30
CA VAL A 328 18.49 38.51 4.84
C VAL A 328 17.62 39.65 4.34
N SER A 329 18.22 40.47 3.49
CA SER A 329 17.58 41.58 2.76
C SER A 329 16.63 41.04 1.68
N SER A 330 15.50 41.71 1.53
CA SER A 330 14.48 41.45 0.52
C SER A 330 15.04 41.51 -0.91
N ALA A 331 14.73 40.53 -1.74
CA ALA A 331 14.90 40.59 -3.19
C ALA A 331 13.52 40.43 -3.88
N THR A 332 13.24 41.37 -4.76
CA THR A 332 12.00 41.56 -5.52
C THR A 332 11.77 40.44 -6.55
N THR A 333 10.56 39.89 -6.57
CA THR A 333 10.08 38.93 -7.57
C THR A 333 9.62 39.65 -8.84
N THR A 334 10.16 39.26 -9.99
CA THR A 334 9.67 39.61 -11.34
C THR A 334 8.75 38.50 -11.85
N PRO A 335 7.61 38.79 -12.51
CA PRO A 335 6.67 37.77 -12.99
C PRO A 335 7.09 37.10 -14.32
N PRO A 336 6.69 35.84 -14.60
CA PRO A 336 7.00 35.17 -15.85
C PRO A 336 6.02 35.54 -16.99
N VAL A 337 6.57 35.66 -18.19
CA VAL A 337 5.89 35.91 -19.47
C VAL A 337 5.24 34.63 -20.00
N ARG A 338 3.98 34.71 -20.43
CA ARG A 338 3.25 33.63 -21.13
C ARG A 338 3.58 33.63 -22.62
N SER A 339 4.03 32.50 -23.16
CA SER A 339 4.16 32.29 -24.62
C SER A 339 2.93 31.58 -25.18
N THR A 340 2.33 32.15 -26.23
CA THR A 340 1.19 31.61 -26.98
C THR A 340 1.67 30.74 -28.14
N VAL A 341 1.60 29.41 -27.98
CA VAL A 341 1.68 28.44 -29.07
C VAL A 341 0.41 27.59 -29.01
N ASP A 342 -0.30 27.47 -30.13
CA ASP A 342 -1.52 26.65 -30.26
C ASP A 342 -1.20 25.19 -29.91
N ARG A 343 -1.80 24.70 -28.83
CA ARG A 343 -1.45 23.41 -28.19
C ARG A 343 -2.09 22.22 -28.90
N ARG A 344 -3.06 22.45 -29.79
CA ARG A 344 -3.77 21.40 -30.53
C ARG A 344 -2.90 20.70 -31.56
N LEU A 345 -2.00 21.46 -32.22
CA LEU A 345 -1.20 20.98 -33.34
C LEU A 345 -0.19 19.88 -32.98
N ARG A 346 0.01 19.60 -31.69
CA ARG A 346 0.93 18.54 -31.23
C ARG A 346 0.40 17.75 -30.03
N PHE A 347 -0.90 17.63 -29.88
CA PHE A 347 -1.50 16.86 -28.79
C PHE A 347 -1.51 15.35 -29.10
N SER A 348 -1.03 14.53 -28.17
CA SER A 348 -1.08 13.07 -28.26
C SER A 348 -1.10 12.44 -26.86
N LEU A 349 -1.56 11.19 -26.76
CA LEU A 349 -1.61 10.44 -25.51
C LEU A 349 -0.24 10.36 -24.81
N GLU A 350 0.82 10.06 -25.57
CA GLU A 350 2.19 9.95 -25.07
C GLU A 350 2.70 11.28 -24.49
N ARG A 351 2.33 12.41 -25.09
CA ARG A 351 2.71 13.73 -24.59
C ARG A 351 1.89 14.15 -23.36
N LEU A 352 0.61 13.81 -23.33
CA LEU A 352 -0.24 14.03 -22.15
C LEU A 352 0.31 13.29 -20.92
N GLN A 353 0.88 12.09 -21.11
CA GLN A 353 1.50 11.32 -20.03
C GLN A 353 2.86 11.87 -19.60
N ARG A 354 3.66 12.39 -20.52
CA ARG A 354 4.99 12.97 -20.21
C ARG A 354 4.91 14.34 -19.54
N THR A 355 3.95 15.17 -19.93
CA THR A 355 3.78 16.53 -19.39
C THR A 355 2.32 16.82 -19.02
N PRO A 356 1.72 16.08 -18.06
CA PRO A 356 0.30 16.23 -17.71
C PRO A 356 -0.02 17.64 -17.18
N GLU A 357 0.90 18.27 -16.45
CA GLU A 357 0.75 19.62 -15.90
C GLU A 357 0.47 20.69 -16.97
N GLN A 358 0.91 20.47 -18.22
CA GLN A 358 0.71 21.44 -19.31
C GLN A 358 -0.71 21.43 -19.87
N TYR A 359 -1.48 20.37 -19.58
CA TYR A 359 -2.82 20.13 -20.10
C TYR A 359 -3.88 20.09 -18.99
N SER A 360 -3.50 20.36 -17.75
CA SER A 360 -4.42 20.41 -16.61
C SER A 360 -5.56 21.40 -16.89
N ASN A 361 -6.77 21.01 -16.54
CA ASN A 361 -8.01 21.77 -16.69
C ASN A 361 -8.44 22.07 -18.14
N LEU A 362 -7.80 21.46 -19.15
CA LEU A 362 -8.22 21.60 -20.55
C LEU A 362 -9.29 20.58 -20.92
N LEU A 363 -10.21 20.98 -21.79
CA LEU A 363 -11.27 20.09 -22.27
C LEU A 363 -10.71 19.06 -23.25
N ILE A 364 -10.86 17.78 -22.93
CA ILE A 364 -10.44 16.67 -23.78
C ILE A 364 -11.61 15.73 -24.08
N ARG A 365 -11.50 15.07 -25.23
CA ARG A 365 -12.39 13.98 -25.63
C ARG A 365 -11.56 12.72 -25.79
N VAL A 366 -12.03 11.63 -25.18
CA VAL A 366 -11.37 10.33 -25.21
C VAL A 366 -12.34 9.32 -25.81
N THR A 367 -11.85 8.55 -26.78
CA THR A 367 -12.56 7.40 -27.34
C THR A 367 -11.81 6.13 -26.94
N THR A 368 -12.54 5.15 -26.47
CA THR A 368 -11.99 3.85 -26.04
C THR A 368 -11.96 2.85 -27.19
N ALA A 369 -11.15 1.79 -27.08
CA ALA A 369 -11.11 0.69 -28.05
C ALA A 369 -12.47 -0.02 -28.24
N HIS A 370 -13.34 0.04 -27.22
CA HIS A 370 -14.70 -0.49 -27.26
C HIS A 370 -15.73 0.49 -27.86
N GLY A 371 -15.29 1.64 -28.39
CA GLY A 371 -16.15 2.63 -29.05
C GLY A 371 -16.90 3.58 -28.12
N SER A 372 -16.72 3.48 -26.79
CA SER A 372 -17.30 4.44 -25.85
C SER A 372 -16.53 5.76 -25.88
N THR A 373 -17.25 6.88 -25.86
CA THR A 373 -16.68 8.23 -25.88
C THR A 373 -16.97 8.96 -24.56
N ALA A 374 -15.95 9.59 -24.00
CA ALA A 374 -16.04 10.38 -22.79
C ALA A 374 -15.42 11.77 -23.02
N GLN A 375 -16.15 12.81 -22.63
CA GLN A 375 -15.70 14.19 -22.73
C GLN A 375 -15.68 14.81 -21.33
N GLY A 376 -14.59 15.48 -20.99
CA GLY A 376 -14.41 16.12 -19.70
C GLY A 376 -13.13 16.94 -19.64
N ARG A 377 -12.98 17.73 -18.57
CA ARG A 377 -11.75 18.47 -18.30
C ARG A 377 -10.69 17.52 -17.76
N PHE A 378 -9.50 17.56 -18.33
CA PHE A 378 -8.37 16.76 -17.86
C PHE A 378 -7.93 17.25 -16.47
N VAL A 379 -7.94 16.36 -15.49
CA VAL A 379 -7.53 16.68 -14.11
C VAL A 379 -6.06 16.35 -13.90
N GLY A 380 -5.58 15.26 -14.51
CA GLY A 380 -4.22 14.78 -14.35
C GLY A 380 -4.10 13.29 -14.63
N VAL A 381 -2.91 12.76 -14.35
CA VAL A 381 -2.65 11.32 -14.33
C VAL A 381 -2.53 10.89 -12.87
N ASN A 382 -3.27 9.86 -12.47
CA ASN A 382 -3.23 9.37 -11.09
C ASN A 382 -1.96 8.54 -10.81
N ALA A 383 -1.76 8.14 -9.55
CA ALA A 383 -0.58 7.38 -9.12
C ALA A 383 -0.37 6.04 -9.85
N ASN A 384 -1.39 5.54 -10.54
CA ASN A 384 -1.37 4.29 -11.32
C ASN A 384 -1.23 4.54 -12.83
N GLY A 385 -0.86 5.75 -13.26
CA GLY A 385 -0.71 6.09 -14.68
C GLY A 385 -2.03 6.27 -15.44
N ARG A 386 -3.17 6.32 -14.75
CA ARG A 386 -4.50 6.44 -15.39
C ARG A 386 -4.89 7.89 -15.59
N ILE A 387 -5.48 8.18 -16.74
CA ILE A 387 -5.95 9.53 -17.11
C ILE A 387 -7.26 9.81 -16.40
N VAL A 388 -7.32 10.93 -15.69
CA VAL A 388 -8.52 11.36 -14.97
C VAL A 388 -9.15 12.52 -15.72
N ILE A 389 -10.39 12.34 -16.16
CA ILE A 389 -11.22 13.41 -16.73
C ILE A 389 -12.42 13.68 -15.84
N ARG A 390 -12.73 14.96 -15.63
CA ARG A 390 -13.84 15.44 -14.83
C ARG A 390 -14.93 15.95 -15.74
N ARG A 391 -16.16 15.50 -15.52
CA ARG A 391 -17.34 15.98 -16.22
C ARG A 391 -18.33 16.51 -15.19
N GLU A 392 -18.72 17.75 -15.36
CA GLU A 392 -19.89 18.30 -14.67
C GLU A 392 -21.13 17.58 -15.21
N ILE A 393 -21.91 16.98 -14.32
CA ILE A 393 -23.23 16.44 -14.64
C ILE A 393 -24.25 17.49 -14.23
N SER A 394 -25.38 17.59 -14.95
CA SER A 394 -26.48 18.48 -14.56
C SER A 394 -27.03 18.09 -13.16
N GLY A 395 -26.58 18.79 -12.11
CA GLY A 395 -26.94 18.57 -10.70
C GLY A 395 -25.80 18.93 -9.74
N PRO A 396 -25.99 18.85 -8.40
CA PRO A 396 -24.90 19.04 -7.44
C PRO A 396 -24.03 17.77 -7.41
N GLY A 397 -23.03 17.72 -8.29
CA GLY A 397 -22.07 16.62 -8.33
C GLY A 397 -21.21 16.61 -9.60
N GLU A 398 -19.97 16.18 -9.45
CA GLU A 398 -19.05 15.95 -10.56
C GLU A 398 -18.83 14.44 -10.74
N ALA A 399 -18.75 13.97 -11.98
CA ALA A 399 -18.29 12.63 -12.28
C ALA A 399 -16.83 12.67 -12.76
N SER A 400 -15.98 11.91 -12.10
CA SER A 400 -14.62 11.64 -12.58
C SER A 400 -14.57 10.30 -13.30
N TYR A 401 -14.09 10.28 -14.54
CA TYR A 401 -13.77 9.06 -15.26
C TYR A 401 -12.27 8.80 -15.15
N ILE A 402 -11.91 7.59 -14.74
CA ILE A 402 -10.53 7.12 -14.65
C ILE A 402 -10.31 6.14 -15.80
N LEU A 403 -9.52 6.55 -16.78
CA LEU A 403 -9.29 5.81 -18.02
C LEU A 403 -7.89 5.20 -18.02
N ARG A 404 -7.79 3.91 -18.35
CA ARG A 404 -6.50 3.25 -18.55
C ARG A 404 -5.93 3.66 -19.91
N PRO A 405 -4.64 4.03 -20.00
CA PRO A 405 -4.01 4.36 -21.27
C PRO A 405 -4.20 3.33 -22.38
N ASP A 406 -4.09 2.04 -22.04
CA ASP A 406 -4.14 0.94 -22.99
C ASP A 406 -5.55 0.72 -23.59
N GLU A 407 -6.58 1.30 -22.97
CA GLU A 407 -7.97 1.21 -23.40
C GLU A 407 -8.37 2.39 -24.30
N ILE A 408 -7.50 3.40 -24.48
CA ILE A 408 -7.76 4.62 -25.25
C ILE A 408 -7.31 4.41 -26.70
N SER A 409 -8.27 4.43 -27.63
CA SER A 409 -7.99 4.34 -29.07
C SER A 409 -7.68 5.71 -29.68
N GLN A 410 -8.33 6.79 -29.20
CA GLN A 410 -8.16 8.13 -29.71
C GLN A 410 -8.36 9.17 -28.60
N ILE A 411 -7.57 10.24 -28.61
CA ILE A 411 -7.65 11.34 -27.66
C ILE A 411 -7.49 12.69 -28.39
N GLU A 412 -8.38 13.63 -28.10
CA GLU A 412 -8.43 14.94 -28.76
C GLU A 412 -8.52 16.07 -27.74
N LEU A 413 -7.78 17.15 -27.99
CA LEU A 413 -7.86 18.40 -27.23
C LEU A 413 -8.88 19.32 -27.91
N LEU A 414 -9.92 19.71 -27.17
CA LEU A 414 -11.01 20.51 -27.70
C LEU A 414 -10.80 22.03 -27.54
N GLU A 415 -9.76 22.46 -26.82
CA GLU A 415 -9.42 23.87 -26.54
C GLU A 415 -8.05 24.25 -27.17
N PRO A 416 -7.82 25.51 -27.61
CA PRO A 416 -6.59 25.92 -28.31
C PRO A 416 -5.35 26.10 -27.44
#